data_AF-A0A963FCF5-F1
#
_entry.id   AF-A0A963FCF5-F1
#
_cell.length_a   1.000
_cell.length_b   1.000
_cell.length_c   1.000
_cell.angle_alpha   90.00
_cell.angle_beta   90.00
_cell.angle_gamma   90.00
#
_symmetry.space_group_name_H-M   'P 1'
#
loop_
_entity.id
_entity.type
_entity.pdbx_description
1 polymer ?
#
loop_
_entity_poly.entity_id
_entity_poly.type
_entity_poly.pdbx_seq_one_letter_code
_entity_poly.pdbx_strand_id
1 'polypeptide(L)'
;MIDRNDSLPMTRQCQLLSLNRSTVYYQPKGMSDEDMRLMRRIDEMHLKRPFYGSRRILDWLWEEGEEINRKRVQRLMRKMGITALYPNPA
;
A
#
# COMPACT_ATOMS: atom_id res chain seq x y z
N MET A 1 -7.74 26.00 1.46
CA MET A 1 -6.34 25.54 1.59
C MET A 1 -5.85 26.01 2.95
N ILE A 2 -5.04 25.22 3.68
CA ILE A 2 -4.49 25.66 4.98
C ILE A 2 -3.10 26.23 4.76
N ASP A 3 -2.84 27.42 5.30
CA ASP A 3 -1.57 28.13 5.19
C ASP A 3 -1.07 28.55 6.58
N ARG A 4 0.20 28.32 6.88
CA ARG A 4 0.83 28.69 8.16
C ARG A 4 1.20 30.17 8.23
N ASN A 5 1.31 30.84 7.09
CA ASN A 5 1.69 32.25 6.98
C ASN A 5 0.48 33.18 6.84
N ASP A 6 -0.74 32.65 6.89
CA ASP A 6 -1.96 33.44 6.87
C ASP A 6 -2.14 34.22 8.19
N SER A 7 -2.77 35.38 8.11
CA SER A 7 -3.25 36.17 9.25
C SER A 7 -4.19 35.39 10.19
N LEU A 8 -4.92 34.41 9.66
CA LEU A 8 -5.85 33.59 10.42
C LEU A 8 -5.12 32.39 11.06
N PRO A 9 -5.24 32.14 12.37
CA PRO A 9 -4.59 31.00 13.00
C PRO A 9 -5.03 29.66 12.40
N MET A 10 -4.09 28.70 12.29
CA MET A 10 -4.37 27.34 11.77
C MET A 10 -5.59 26.68 12.41
N THR A 11 -5.81 26.89 13.72
CA THR A 11 -6.98 26.38 14.44
C THR A 11 -8.29 26.88 13.85
N ARG A 12 -8.36 28.17 13.50
CA ARG A 12 -9.54 28.76 12.87
C ARG A 12 -9.69 28.29 11.42
N GLN A 13 -8.61 28.20 10.66
CA GLN A 13 -8.64 27.64 9.32
C GLN A 13 -9.17 26.19 9.31
N CYS A 14 -8.72 25.35 10.25
CA CYS A 14 -9.23 23.99 10.42
C CYS A 14 -10.72 23.95 10.75
N GLN A 15 -11.19 24.81 11.66
CA GLN A 15 -12.61 24.90 12.03
C GLN A 15 -13.47 25.31 10.84
N LEU A 16 -13.07 26.33 10.09
CA LEU A 16 -13.79 26.80 8.91
C LEU A 16 -13.89 25.73 7.82
N LEU A 17 -12.85 24.91 7.68
CA LEU A 17 -12.80 23.80 6.72
C LEU A 17 -13.37 22.48 7.27
N SER A 18 -13.85 22.47 8.53
CA SER A 18 -14.30 21.26 9.23
C SER A 18 -13.27 20.11 9.20
N LEU A 19 -11.98 20.46 9.28
CA LEU A 19 -10.85 19.53 9.32
C LEU A 19 -10.35 19.34 10.75
N ASN A 20 -9.93 18.12 11.08
CA ASN A 20 -9.18 17.88 12.31
C ASN A 20 -7.76 18.47 12.17
N ARG A 21 -7.27 19.13 13.22
CA ARG A 21 -5.90 19.66 13.27
C ARG A 21 -4.84 18.59 13.01
N SER A 22 -5.07 17.34 13.45
CA SER A 22 -4.12 16.24 13.23
C SER A 22 -3.89 15.96 11.74
N THR A 23 -4.91 16.14 10.90
CA THR A 23 -4.80 15.97 9.44
C THR A 23 -3.83 16.97 8.81
N VAL A 24 -3.68 18.15 9.40
CA VAL A 24 -2.80 19.21 8.87
C VAL A 24 -1.32 18.94 9.15
N TYR A 25 -1.04 18.26 10.26
CA TYR A 25 0.33 17.86 10.62
C TYR A 25 0.72 16.51 10.02
N TYR A 26 -0.24 15.73 9.54
CA TYR A 26 0.02 14.44 8.92
C TYR A 26 0.77 14.63 7.60
N GLN A 27 1.99 14.10 7.52
CA GLN A 27 2.70 13.95 6.27
C GLN A 27 2.49 12.52 5.76
N PRO A 28 1.92 12.33 4.55
CA PRO A 28 1.82 11.01 3.95
C PRO A 28 3.22 10.40 3.81
N LYS A 29 3.46 9.28 4.49
CA LYS A 29 4.68 8.52 4.30
C LYS A 29 4.53 7.67 3.04
N GLY A 30 5.47 7.82 2.11
CA GLY A 30 5.58 6.96 0.95
C GLY A 30 5.78 5.49 1.32
N MET A 31 5.76 4.61 0.32
CA MET A 31 6.11 3.20 0.55
C MET A 31 7.59 3.09 0.90
N SER A 32 7.93 2.17 1.82
CA SER A 32 9.33 1.88 2.12
C SER A 32 10.02 1.23 0.92
N ASP A 33 11.33 1.40 0.82
CA ASP A 33 12.13 0.76 -0.25
C ASP A 33 11.96 -0.77 -0.24
N GLU A 34 11.83 -1.35 0.95
CA GLU A 34 11.54 -2.78 1.12
C GLU A 34 10.18 -3.16 0.54
N ASP A 35 9.13 -2.39 0.82
CA ASP A 35 7.80 -2.64 0.24
C ASP A 35 7.86 -2.49 -1.30
N MET A 36 8.61 -1.52 -1.83
CA MET A 36 8.81 -1.33 -3.27
C MET A 36 9.54 -2.51 -3.91
N ARG A 37 10.60 -3.03 -3.27
CA ARG A 37 11.32 -4.22 -3.72
C ARG A 37 10.41 -5.45 -3.74
N LEU A 38 9.65 -5.68 -2.67
CA LEU A 38 8.70 -6.79 -2.59
C LEU A 38 7.59 -6.67 -3.64
N MET A 39 7.06 -5.46 -3.90
CA MET A 39 6.07 -5.25 -4.96
C MET A 39 6.61 -5.61 -6.33
N ARG A 40 7.87 -5.28 -6.65
CA ARG A 40 8.50 -5.67 -7.91
C ARG A 40 8.56 -7.20 -8.05
N ARG A 41 8.96 -7.91 -7.00
CA ARG A 41 8.99 -9.38 -7.01
C ARG A 41 7.60 -9.99 -7.16
N ILE A 42 6.60 -9.43 -6.48
CA ILE A 42 5.20 -9.85 -6.62
C ILE A 42 4.71 -9.65 -8.06
N ASP A 43 5.03 -8.51 -8.68
CA ASP A 43 4.68 -8.21 -10.08
C ASP A 43 5.30 -9.22 -11.05
N GLU A 44 6.61 -9.46 -10.92
CA GLU A 44 7.35 -10.46 -11.70
C GLU A 44 6.72 -11.85 -11.57
N MET A 45 6.30 -12.24 -10.36
CA MET A 45 5.67 -13.54 -10.15
C MET A 45 4.26 -13.58 -10.76
N HIS A 46 3.50 -12.50 -10.65
CA HIS A 46 2.16 -12.43 -11.21
C HIS A 46 2.20 -12.51 -12.75
N LEU A 47 3.17 -11.87 -13.39
CA LEU A 47 3.38 -11.99 -14.85
C LEU A 47 3.75 -13.41 -15.27
N LYS A 48 4.55 -14.13 -14.47
CA LYS A 48 4.94 -15.52 -14.75
C LYS A 48 3.83 -16.52 -14.46
N ARG A 49 3.05 -16.29 -13.39
CA ARG A 49 2.06 -17.23 -12.84
C ARG A 49 0.83 -16.44 -12.33
N PRO A 50 -0.04 -15.97 -13.23
CA PRO A 50 -1.13 -15.07 -12.86
C PRO A 50 -2.20 -15.70 -11.95
N PHE A 51 -2.26 -17.04 -11.90
CA PHE A 51 -3.15 -17.81 -11.02
C PHE A 51 -2.59 -18.01 -9.60
N TYR A 52 -1.39 -17.50 -9.29
CA TYR A 52 -0.84 -17.57 -7.95
C TYR A 52 -1.47 -16.50 -7.05
N GLY A 53 -2.18 -16.95 -6.02
CA GLY A 53 -2.65 -16.09 -4.94
C GLY A 53 -1.60 -15.87 -3.85
N SER A 54 -1.96 -15.01 -2.89
CA SER A 54 -1.09 -14.62 -1.76
C SER A 54 -0.39 -15.76 -1.01
N ARG A 55 -0.97 -16.98 -1.00
CA ARG A 55 -0.36 -18.15 -0.36
C ARG A 55 0.84 -18.66 -1.17
N ARG A 56 0.65 -18.90 -2.47
CA ARG A 56 1.71 -19.39 -3.37
C ARG A 56 2.80 -18.35 -3.58
N ILE A 57 2.43 -17.06 -3.63
CA ILE A 57 3.40 -15.97 -3.71
C ILE A 57 4.25 -15.90 -2.44
N LEU A 58 3.67 -16.11 -1.25
CA LEU A 58 4.44 -16.17 -0.01
C LEU A 58 5.44 -17.32 -0.04
N ASP A 59 4.99 -18.53 -0.39
CA ASP A 59 5.86 -19.72 -0.44
C ASP A 59 7.05 -19.46 -1.37
N TRP A 60 6.81 -18.86 -2.54
CA TRP A 60 7.86 -18.49 -3.48
C TRP A 60 8.81 -17.42 -2.93
N LEU A 61 8.30 -16.38 -2.26
CA LEU A 61 9.15 -15.35 -1.63
C LEU A 61 10.02 -15.96 -0.52
N TRP A 62 9.52 -16.94 0.24
CA TRP A 62 10.33 -17.69 1.21
C TRP A 62 11.44 -18.50 0.56
N GLU A 63 11.18 -19.16 -0.57
CA GLU A 63 12.20 -19.86 -1.35
C GLU A 63 13.31 -18.92 -1.85
N GLU A 64 12.99 -17.64 -2.07
CA GLU A 64 13.96 -16.59 -2.43
C GLU A 64 14.67 -15.95 -1.21
N GLY A 65 14.38 -16.39 0.00
CA GLY A 65 15.00 -15.92 1.24
C GLY A 65 14.31 -14.70 1.88
N GLU A 66 13.07 -14.38 1.50
CA GLU A 66 12.35 -13.23 2.04
C GLU A 66 11.62 -13.57 3.35
N GLU A 67 12.03 -13.02 4.48
CA GLU A 67 11.34 -13.23 5.76
C GLU A 67 10.10 -12.35 5.92
N ILE A 68 9.00 -12.72 5.27
CA ILE A 68 7.74 -11.95 5.32
C ILE A 68 6.54 -12.81 5.74
N ASN A 69 5.45 -12.13 6.13
CA ASN A 69 4.18 -12.76 6.47
C ASN A 69 3.16 -12.63 5.33
N ARG A 70 2.30 -13.63 5.16
CA ARG A 70 1.13 -13.61 4.25
C ARG A 70 0.31 -12.33 4.32
N LYS A 71 0.08 -11.77 5.51
CA LYS A 71 -0.69 -10.52 5.68
C LYS A 71 -0.03 -9.35 4.92
N ARG A 72 1.30 -9.31 4.90
CA ARG A 72 2.08 -8.31 4.17
C ARG A 72 1.92 -8.50 2.66
N VAL A 73 2.07 -9.73 2.16
CA VAL A 73 1.84 -10.07 0.75
C VAL A 73 0.44 -9.66 0.30
N GLN A 74 -0.60 -10.01 1.07
CA GLN A 74 -1.98 -9.63 0.77
C GLN A 74 -2.20 -8.11 0.73
N ARG A 75 -1.57 -7.36 1.64
CA ARG A 75 -1.63 -5.89 1.66
C ARG A 75 -0.99 -5.31 0.42
N LEU A 76 0.18 -5.81 0.01
CA LEU A 76 0.91 -5.34 -1.17
C LEU A 76 0.16 -5.67 -2.46
N MET A 77 -0.31 -6.91 -2.63
CA MET A 77 -1.15 -7.30 -3.78
C MET A 77 -2.39 -6.40 -3.91
N ARG A 78 -3.08 -6.12 -2.79
CA ARG A 78 -4.24 -5.20 -2.78
C ARG A 78 -3.87 -3.78 -3.18
N LYS A 79 -2.74 -3.25 -2.68
CA LYS A 79 -2.23 -1.93 -3.09
C LYS A 79 -1.89 -1.86 -4.58
N MET A 80 -1.43 -2.96 -5.16
CA MET A 80 -1.08 -3.08 -6.58
C MET A 80 -2.29 -3.34 -7.48
N GLY A 81 -3.46 -3.69 -6.92
CA GLY A 81 -4.59 -4.16 -7.71
C GLY A 81 -4.41 -5.57 -8.30
N ILE A 82 -3.46 -6.35 -7.79
CA ILE A 82 -3.18 -7.71 -8.25
C ILE A 82 -4.09 -8.71 -7.54
N THR A 83 -4.75 -9.57 -8.31
CA THR A 83 -5.54 -10.70 -7.83
C THR A 83 -5.15 -11.96 -8.59
N ALA A 84 -5.36 -13.13 -7.97
CA ALA A 84 -5.13 -14.39 -8.67
C ALA A 84 -6.20 -14.61 -9.72
N LEU A 85 -5.78 -14.89 -10.95
CA LEU A 85 -6.68 -15.19 -12.06
C LEU A 85 -7.08 -16.66 -12.00
N TYR A 86 -8.36 -16.90 -11.72
CA TYR A 86 -8.98 -18.22 -11.83
C TYR A 86 -10.08 -18.17 -12.88
N PRO A 87 -10.34 -19.26 -13.62
CA PRO A 87 -11.58 -19.38 -14.38
C PRO A 87 -12.73 -19.22 -13.39
N ASN A 88 -13.54 -18.18 -13.54
CA ASN A 88 -14.80 -18.14 -12.82
C ASN A 88 -15.67 -19.29 -13.37
N PRO A 89 -16.35 -20.06 -12.50
CA PRO A 89 -17.40 -20.93 -13.01
C PRO A 89 -18.42 -20.03 -13.74
N ALA A 90 -18.74 -20.44 -14.98
CA ALA A 90 -19.78 -19.81 -15.79
C ALA A 90 -21.16 -19.99 -15.14
#